data_AF-A0A9D6FFT9-F1
#
_entry.id   AF-A0A9D6FFT9-F1
#
_cell.length_a   1.000
_cell.length_b   1.000
_cell.length_c   1.000
_cell.angle_alpha   90.00
_cell.angle_beta   90.00
_cell.angle_gamma   90.00
#
_symmetry.space_group_name_H-M   'P 1'
#
loop_
_entity.id
_entity.type
_entity.pdbx_description
1 polymer ?
#
loop_
_entity_poly.entity_id
_entity_poly.type
_entity_poly.pdbx_seq_one_letter_code
_entity_poly.pdbx_strand_id
1 'polypeptide(L)'
;MAGLDAGGQQRFRGLIERAIGSRPPAVQRQFGMFLRILDVLPVLRFGRTFTALRGEKQDCILAWLQGSPISLLRSAFWGLKTMTFLGYYGQPEVWPRVSYSPSKRGNEMLHV
;
A
#
# COMPACT_ATOMS: atom_id res chain seq x y z
N MET A 1 0.61 6.30 8.21
CA MET A 1 0.79 4.94 8.76
C MET A 1 0.49 5.01 10.24
N ALA A 2 -0.76 4.79 10.62
CA ALA A 2 -1.19 4.99 12.00
C ALA A 2 -0.51 3.96 12.92
N GLY A 3 0.23 4.44 13.92
CA GLY A 3 0.70 3.63 15.04
C GLY A 3 1.96 2.77 14.83
N LEU A 4 2.69 2.87 13.71
CA LEU A 4 4.00 2.23 13.59
C LEU A 4 5.08 3.10 14.24
N ASP A 5 5.85 2.51 15.15
CA ASP A 5 7.06 3.10 15.72
C ASP A 5 8.19 3.19 14.67
N ALA A 6 9.30 3.83 15.02
CA ALA A 6 10.43 3.98 14.10
C ALA A 6 10.96 2.63 13.58
N GLY A 7 10.96 1.60 14.43
CA GLY A 7 11.36 0.24 14.06
C GLY A 7 10.41 -0.43 13.07
N GLY A 8 9.10 -0.30 13.28
CA GLY A 8 8.07 -0.80 12.37
C GLY A 8 8.06 -0.09 11.02
N GLN A 9 8.38 1.21 10.99
CA GLN A 9 8.57 1.93 9.73
C GLN A 9 9.79 1.42 8.94
N GLN A 10 10.89 1.06 9.62
CA GLN A 10 12.06 0.51 8.95
C GLN A 10 11.81 -0.92 8.43
N ARG A 11 11.12 -1.77 9.21
CA ARG A 11 10.68 -3.10 8.75
C ARG A 11 9.74 -3.01 7.56
N PHE A 12 8.77 -2.09 7.60
CA PHE A 12 7.86 -1.81 6.49
C PHE A 12 8.63 -1.54 5.19
N ARG A 13 9.59 -0.60 5.25
CA ARG A 13 10.45 -0.26 4.10
C ARG A 13 11.22 -1.48 3.61
N GLY A 14 11.86 -2.23 4.50
CA GLY A 14 12.62 -3.43 4.13
C GLY A 14 11.77 -4.54 3.49
N LEU A 15 10.52 -4.75 3.95
CA LEU A 15 9.59 -5.71 3.34
C LEU A 15 9.19 -5.27 1.93
N ILE A 16 8.89 -3.99 1.75
CA ILE A 16 8.55 -3.44 0.44
C ILE A 16 9.75 -3.50 -0.51
N GLU A 17 10.94 -3.12 -0.05
CA GLU A 17 12.18 -3.19 -0.84
C GLU A 17 12.45 -4.60 -1.33
N ARG A 18 12.31 -5.62 -0.48
CA ARG A 18 12.44 -7.04 -0.87
C ARG A 18 11.33 -7.46 -1.85
N ALA A 19 10.09 -7.04 -1.59
CA ALA A 19 8.94 -7.39 -2.42
C ALA A 19 9.02 -6.77 -3.83
N ILE A 20 9.56 -5.56 -3.96
CA ILE A 20 9.81 -4.88 -5.24
C ILE A 20 11.08 -5.42 -5.90
N GLY A 21 12.16 -5.60 -5.13
CA GLY A 21 13.46 -6.07 -5.63
C GLY A 21 13.43 -7.49 -6.22
N SER A 22 12.52 -8.33 -5.76
CA SER A 22 12.29 -9.67 -6.34
C SER A 22 11.53 -9.66 -7.69
N ARG A 23 11.05 -8.49 -8.15
CA ARG A 23 10.31 -8.35 -9.42
C ARG A 23 11.24 -7.99 -10.58
N PRO A 24 10.85 -8.30 -11.83
CA PRO A 24 11.60 -7.88 -13.00
C PRO A 24 11.82 -6.35 -13.06
N PRO A 25 12.96 -5.86 -13.59
CA PRO A 25 13.26 -4.43 -13.62
C PRO A 25 12.20 -3.56 -14.29
N ALA A 26 11.51 -4.10 -15.30
CA ALA A 26 10.40 -3.41 -15.96
C ALA A 26 9.24 -3.12 -15.00
N VAL A 27 8.90 -4.08 -14.13
CA VAL A 27 7.84 -3.95 -13.13
C VAL A 27 8.24 -2.95 -12.04
N GLN A 28 9.50 -2.95 -11.61
CA GLN A 28 10.00 -1.95 -10.65
C GLN A 28 9.85 -0.52 -11.20
N ARG A 29 10.21 -0.32 -12.48
CA ARG A 29 10.02 0.98 -13.17
C ARG A 29 8.55 1.36 -13.29
N GLN A 30 7.66 0.40 -13.57
CA GLN A 30 6.22 0.65 -13.62
C GLN A 30 5.68 1.15 -12.29
N PHE A 31 6.11 0.58 -11.15
CA PHE A 31 5.73 1.09 -9.82
C PHE A 31 6.21 2.54 -9.61
N GLY A 32 7.48 2.83 -9.92
CA GLY A 32 8.01 4.19 -9.80
C GLY A 32 7.28 5.19 -10.70
N MET A 33 6.96 4.80 -11.93
CA MET A 33 6.22 5.63 -12.87
C MET A 33 4.77 5.85 -12.40
N PHE A 34 4.11 4.81 -11.89
CA PHE A 34 2.77 4.92 -11.34
C PHE A 34 2.72 5.85 -10.13
N LEU A 35 3.69 5.79 -9.21
CA LEU A 35 3.76 6.71 -8.07
C LEU A 35 3.95 8.17 -8.51
N ARG A 36 4.74 8.42 -9.56
CA ARG A 36 4.85 9.76 -10.15
C ARG A 36 3.53 10.22 -10.75
N ILE A 37 2.85 9.35 -11.50
CA ILE A 37 1.52 9.64 -12.07
C ILE A 37 0.54 9.95 -10.94
N LEU A 38 0.52 9.16 -9.87
CA LEU A 38 -0.32 9.36 -8.71
C LEU A 38 -0.09 10.74 -8.06
N ASP A 39 1.16 11.19 -7.96
CA ASP A 39 1.48 12.48 -7.35
C ASP A 39 1.10 13.67 -8.24
N VAL A 40 1.22 13.56 -9.57
CA VAL A 40 0.90 14.66 -10.51
C VAL A 40 -0.54 14.66 -11.02
N LEU A 41 -1.23 13.52 -11.02
CA LEU A 41 -2.62 13.38 -11.45
C LEU A 41 -3.57 14.42 -10.80
N PRO A 42 -3.45 14.73 -9.48
CA PRO A 42 -4.31 15.69 -8.83
C PRO A 42 -4.03 17.13 -9.24
N VAL A 43 -2.85 17.43 -9.81
CA VAL A 43 -2.52 18.77 -10.30
C VAL A 43 -3.49 19.18 -11.40
N LEU A 44 -3.88 18.24 -12.27
CA LEU A 44 -4.85 18.49 -13.34
C LEU A 44 -6.24 18.92 -12.82
N ARG A 45 -6.62 18.48 -11.62
CA ARG A 45 -7.98 18.70 -11.06
C ARG A 45 -8.04 19.71 -9.91
N PHE A 46 -6.97 19.82 -9.13
CA PHE A 46 -6.89 20.59 -7.88
C PHE A 46 -5.71 21.57 -7.84
N GLY A 47 -4.85 21.60 -8.87
CA GLY A 47 -3.69 22.51 -8.95
C GLY A 47 -2.57 22.21 -7.95
N ARG A 48 -2.61 21.06 -7.26
CA ARG A 48 -1.62 20.63 -6.27
C ARG A 48 -1.29 19.16 -6.43
N THR A 49 -0.09 18.75 -6.05
CA THR A 49 0.31 17.34 -6.05
C THR A 49 -0.45 16.56 -4.99
N PHE A 50 -0.51 15.24 -5.13
CA PHE A 50 -1.18 14.35 -4.17
C PHE A 50 -0.65 14.59 -2.75
N THR A 51 0.67 14.63 -2.60
CA THR A 51 1.36 14.86 -1.33
C THR A 51 1.04 16.21 -0.67
N ALA A 52 0.68 17.23 -1.45
CA ALA A 52 0.32 18.56 -0.96
C ALA A 52 -1.20 18.74 -0.71
N LEU A 53 -2.02 17.73 -1.00
CA LEU A 53 -3.47 17.77 -0.74
C LEU A 53 -3.80 17.45 0.73
N ARG A 54 -4.94 17.97 1.20
CA ARG A 54 -5.53 17.56 2.48
C ARG A 54 -5.99 16.10 2.43
N GLY A 55 -5.95 15.40 3.56
CA GLY A 55 -6.29 13.97 3.66
C GLY A 55 -7.60 13.58 2.98
N GLU A 56 -8.68 14.34 3.20
CA GLU A 56 -9.98 14.10 2.56
C GLU A 56 -9.91 14.08 1.02
N LYS A 57 -9.11 14.98 0.42
CA LYS A 57 -8.94 15.05 -1.03
C LYS A 57 -8.02 13.93 -1.53
N GLN A 58 -7.03 13.54 -0.75
CA GLN A 58 -6.22 12.36 -1.03
C GLN A 58 -7.12 11.12 -1.08
N ASP A 59 -7.96 10.92 -0.07
CA ASP A 59 -8.88 9.79 0.03
C ASP A 59 -9.86 9.74 -1.14
N CYS A 60 -10.40 10.88 -1.58
CA CYS A 60 -11.26 10.96 -2.75
C CYS A 60 -10.55 10.46 -4.03
N ILE A 61 -9.28 10.82 -4.22
CA ILE A 61 -8.49 10.40 -5.38
C ILE A 61 -8.17 8.91 -5.32
N LEU A 62 -7.82 8.40 -4.14
CA LEU A 62 -7.59 6.96 -3.95
C LEU A 62 -8.87 6.15 -4.20
N ALA A 63 -10.02 6.63 -3.71
CA ALA A 63 -11.32 6.01 -3.94
C ALA A 63 -11.67 6.00 -5.44
N TRP A 64 -11.41 7.11 -6.15
CA TRP A 64 -11.60 7.18 -7.59
C TRP A 64 -10.67 6.23 -8.35
N LEU A 65 -9.40 6.14 -7.99
CA LEU A 65 -8.45 5.19 -8.60
C LEU A 65 -8.88 3.73 -8.40
N GLN A 66 -9.42 3.40 -7.23
CA GLN A 66 -9.96 2.08 -6.94
C GLN A 66 -11.14 1.73 -7.86
N GLY A 67 -12.01 2.70 -8.16
CA GLY A 67 -13.18 2.56 -9.02
C GLY A 67 -12.97 2.98 -10.48
N SER A 68 -11.75 3.28 -10.90
CA SER A 68 -11.49 3.90 -12.21
C SER A 68 -11.94 2.99 -13.36
N PRO A 69 -12.56 3.55 -14.43
CA PRO A 69 -12.91 2.77 -15.62
C PRO A 69 -11.66 2.32 -16.39
N ILE A 70 -10.51 2.96 -16.16
CA ILE A 70 -9.24 2.62 -16.81
C ILE A 70 -8.64 1.42 -16.09
N SER A 71 -8.72 0.24 -16.73
CA SER A 71 -8.24 -1.03 -16.18
C SER A 71 -6.79 -0.95 -15.71
N LEU A 72 -5.91 -0.27 -16.46
CA LEU A 72 -4.50 -0.11 -16.10
C LEU A 72 -4.30 0.64 -14.77
N LEU A 73 -5.00 1.76 -14.56
CA LEU A 73 -4.92 2.53 -13.32
C LEU A 73 -5.46 1.73 -12.14
N ARG A 74 -6.58 1.04 -12.35
CA ARG A 74 -7.21 0.19 -11.35
C ARG A 74 -6.28 -0.97 -10.95
N SER A 75 -5.68 -1.67 -11.92
CA SER A 75 -4.74 -2.76 -11.67
C SER A 75 -3.46 -2.26 -10.98
N ALA A 76 -2.92 -1.11 -11.39
CA ALA A 76 -1.75 -0.52 -10.74
C ALA A 76 -2.05 -0.11 -9.29
N PHE A 77 -3.22 0.48 -9.04
CA PHE A 77 -3.68 0.80 -7.69
C PHE A 77 -3.85 -0.45 -6.83
N TRP A 78 -4.46 -1.51 -7.36
CA TRP A 78 -4.55 -2.80 -6.68
C TRP A 78 -3.18 -3.36 -6.31
N GLY A 79 -2.21 -3.32 -7.23
CA GLY A 79 -0.83 -3.71 -6.95
C GLY A 79 -0.20 -2.91 -5.81
N LEU A 80 -0.36 -1.58 -5.82
CA LEU A 80 0.15 -0.71 -4.76
C LEU A 80 -0.50 -1.00 -3.40
N LYS A 81 -1.82 -1.20 -3.37
CA LYS A 81 -2.58 -1.57 -2.17
C LYS A 81 -2.10 -2.90 -1.60
N THR A 82 -1.91 -3.91 -2.45
CA THR A 82 -1.37 -5.22 -2.05
C THR A 82 0.02 -5.10 -1.44
N MET A 83 0.93 -4.32 -2.06
CA MET A 83 2.28 -4.11 -1.49
C MET A 83 2.24 -3.37 -0.15
N THR A 84 1.35 -2.38 -0.03
CA THR A 84 1.15 -1.64 1.23
C THR A 84 0.66 -2.56 2.34
N PHE A 85 -0.31 -3.42 2.04
CA PHE A 85 -0.78 -4.43 2.99
C PHE A 85 0.26 -5.49 3.30
N LEU A 86 1.05 -5.93 2.32
CA LEU A 86 2.17 -6.84 2.56
C LEU A 86 3.19 -6.22 3.53
N GLY A 87 3.55 -4.95 3.35
CA GLY A 87 4.48 -4.26 4.25
C GLY A 87 3.91 -4.05 5.66
N TYR A 88 2.60 -3.85 5.77
CA TYR A 88 1.92 -3.62 7.06
C TYR A 88 1.65 -4.94 7.81
N TYR A 89 1.01 -5.91 7.16
CA TYR A 89 0.70 -7.22 7.75
C TYR A 89 1.87 -8.18 7.74
N GLY A 90 2.94 -7.93 6.97
CA GLY A 90 4.15 -8.74 7.03
C GLY A 90 4.93 -8.57 8.34
N GLN A 91 4.51 -7.65 9.22
CA GLN A 91 5.13 -7.38 10.51
C GLN A 91 4.38 -8.11 11.63
N PRO A 92 5.02 -9.09 12.30
CA PRO A 92 4.39 -9.84 13.38
C PRO A 92 3.89 -8.96 14.53
N GLU A 93 4.52 -7.81 14.76
CA GLU A 93 4.15 -6.88 15.82
C GLU A 93 2.79 -6.21 15.58
N VAL A 94 2.29 -6.22 14.34
CA VAL A 94 0.99 -5.66 13.97
C VAL A 94 -0.13 -6.68 14.17
N TRP A 95 0.18 -7.99 14.17
CA TRP A 95 -0.83 -9.05 14.24
C TRP A 95 -1.73 -8.99 15.48
N PRO A 96 -1.20 -8.74 16.70
CA PRO A 96 -2.04 -8.61 17.89
C PRO A 96 -3.05 -7.46 17.82
N ARG A 97 -2.74 -6.39 17.06
CA ARG A 97 -3.63 -5.23 16.92
C ARG A 97 -4.84 -5.50 16.04
N VAL A 98 -4.76 -6.54 15.21
CA VAL A 98 -5.86 -7.00 14.35
C VAL A 98 -6.41 -8.35 14.83
N SER A 99 -6.11 -8.72 16.09
CA SER A 99 -6.50 -10.00 16.69
C SER A 99 -6.10 -11.22 15.85
N TYR A 100 -5.01 -11.11 15.10
CA TYR A 100 -4.48 -12.18 14.27
C TYR A 100 -3.39 -12.94 15.04
N SER A 101 -3.55 -14.25 15.18
CA SER A 101 -2.57 -15.12 15.84
C SER A 101 -2.37 -16.40 15.00
N PRO A 102 -1.43 -16.40 14.05
CA PRO A 102 -1.25 -17.53 13.15
C PRO A 102 -0.67 -18.74 13.90
N SER A 103 -1.42 -19.83 13.98
CA SER A 103 -0.94 -21.11 14.49
C SER A 103 -0.33 -21.93 13.36
N LYS A 104 0.95 -22.32 13.47
CA LYS A 104 1.60 -23.27 12.55
C LYS A 104 1.09 -24.71 12.72
N ARG A 105 0.27 -24.98 13.74
CA ARG A 105 -0.36 -26.29 14.00
C ARG A 105 -1.67 -26.51 13.24
N GLY A 106 -2.16 -25.53 12.49
CA GLY A 106 -3.47 -25.59 11.84
C GLY A 106 -4.55 -24.92 12.69
N ASN A 107 -5.66 -24.55 12.03
CA ASN A 107 -6.76 -23.72 12.51
C ASN A 107 -7.59 -24.36 13.64
N GLU A 108 -6.98 -24.85 14.71
CA GLU A 108 -7.70 -25.65 15.71
C GLU A 108 -8.64 -24.82 16.59
N MET A 109 -8.49 -23.49 16.66
CA MET A 109 -9.44 -22.64 17.36
C MET A 109 -9.62 -21.31 16.64
N LEU A 110 -10.67 -21.22 15.81
CA LEU A 110 -11.34 -19.94 15.61
C LEU A 110 -11.94 -19.56 16.97
N HIS A 111 -11.35 -18.58 17.65
CA HIS A 111 -11.96 -18.01 18.86
C HIS A 111 -13.30 -17.38 18.45
N VAL A 112 -14.40 -18.02 18.87
CA VAL A 112 -15.77 -17.51 18.84
C VAL A 112 -15.97 -16.60 20.05
#